data_AF-A0A938Q6T7-F1
#
_entry.id   AF-A0A938Q6T7-F1
#
_cell.length_a   1.000
_cell.length_b   1.000
_cell.length_c   1.000
_cell.angle_alpha   90.00
_cell.angle_beta   90.00
_cell.angle_gamma   90.00
#
_symmetry.space_group_name_H-M   'P 1'
#
loop_
_entity.id
_entity.type
_entity.pdbx_description
1 polymer ?
#
loop_
_entity_poly.entity_id
_entity_poly.type
_entity_poly.pdbx_seq_one_letter_code
_entity_poly.pdbx_strand_id
1 'polypeptide(L)'
;MTLFTTYLLGALAPQFPELAGAIGAVIALVLALRPALHKLASKAMSDREVLDLLLLAASGLVILPLMPDRAVDEAGFINPQRIWTLTLLVLVMNAVGYLALRTLGPARGLPLAAFFGGFISSSATIGVLGARAAAEPDKSLLTAGAAMASSVATPLQLLILLAAVDPALFMMWLLPALTTIMVAGGTTLFLLRRDGAAADDALESFKGRAFQPLQAIVFSVTVTAMLWSASWSARTIGSDGAVTGLMLGGFVDAHSAVVGAASLVESAEFGKSAGALAILGALGTNTIGKIVMAGVTGGRGFVLRLAPSLILMWAVAAVTLTLSSSMGTP
;
A
#
# COMPACT_ATOMS: atom_id res chain seq x y z
N MET A 1 11.17 20.08 32.25
CA MET A 1 10.88 18.74 31.69
C MET A 1 11.94 17.73 32.11
N THR A 2 13.21 17.87 31.70
CA THR A 2 14.30 16.93 32.06
C THR A 2 14.43 16.64 33.55
N LEU A 3 14.49 17.66 34.43
CA LEU A 3 14.57 17.46 35.88
C LEU A 3 13.39 16.66 36.46
N PHE A 4 12.18 16.92 35.95
CA PHE A 4 10.97 16.22 36.39
C PHE A 4 10.96 14.76 35.92
N THR A 5 11.36 14.51 34.67
CA THR A 5 11.45 13.15 34.11
C THR A 5 12.55 12.33 34.80
N THR A 6 13.70 12.94 35.10
CA THR A 6 14.79 12.29 35.85
C THR A 6 14.37 11.98 37.29
N TYR A 7 13.62 12.88 37.94
CA TYR A 7 13.08 12.64 39.28
C TYR A 7 12.09 11.46 39.30
N LEU A 8 11.14 11.40 38.36
CA LEU A 8 10.20 10.29 38.26
C LEU A 8 10.87 8.94 37.97
N LEU A 9 11.90 8.94 37.11
CA LEU A 9 12.73 7.75 36.87
C LEU A 9 13.47 7.29 38.14
N GLY A 10 14.04 8.23 38.89
CA GLY A 10 14.69 7.96 40.18
C GLY A 10 13.73 7.39 41.22
N ALA A 11 12.46 7.85 41.23
CA ALA A 11 11.42 7.32 42.10
C ALA A 11 10.92 5.92 41.67
N LEU A 12 10.99 5.59 40.38
CA LEU A 12 10.57 4.29 39.83
C LEU A 12 11.62 3.18 40.02
N ALA A 13 12.90 3.56 40.02
CA ALA A 13 14.04 2.63 40.03
C ALA A 13 14.08 1.65 41.24
N PRO A 14 13.72 2.03 42.48
CA PRO A 14 13.71 1.10 43.61
C PRO A 14 12.61 0.03 43.52
N GLN A 15 11.51 0.31 42.82
CA GLN A 15 10.35 -0.58 42.73
C GLN A 15 10.41 -1.47 41.47
N PHE A 16 10.85 -0.91 40.34
CA PHE A 16 10.92 -1.59 39.05
C PHE A 16 12.22 -1.24 38.30
N PRO A 17 13.37 -1.81 38.71
CA PRO A 17 14.68 -1.41 38.19
C PRO A 17 14.83 -1.66 36.69
N GLU A 18 14.26 -2.75 36.17
CA GLU A 18 14.30 -3.08 34.73
C GLU A 18 13.49 -2.09 33.87
N LEU A 19 12.28 -1.74 34.30
CA LEU A 19 11.42 -0.74 33.64
C LEU A 19 12.03 0.66 33.71
N ALA A 20 12.58 1.05 34.86
CA ALA A 20 13.26 2.33 35.02
C ALA A 20 14.51 2.42 34.12
N GLY A 21 15.29 1.34 34.03
CA GLY A 21 16.42 1.22 33.11
C GLY A 21 15.99 1.34 31.64
N ALA A 22 14.94 0.61 31.24
CA ALA A 22 14.42 0.64 29.87
C ALA A 22 13.89 2.04 29.48
N ILE A 23 13.07 2.67 30.32
CA ILE A 23 12.52 4.01 30.08
C ILE A 23 13.64 5.05 30.05
N GLY A 24 14.62 4.95 30.96
CA GLY A 24 15.81 5.81 30.99
C GLY A 24 16.64 5.69 29.71
N ALA A 25 16.87 4.45 29.24
CA ALA A 25 17.59 4.19 27.99
C ALA A 25 16.84 4.74 26.78
N VAL A 26 15.51 4.58 26.71
CA VAL A 26 14.67 5.15 25.64
C VAL A 26 14.75 6.68 25.63
N ILE A 27 14.63 7.32 26.80
CA ILE A 27 14.73 8.78 26.92
C ILE A 27 16.13 9.26 26.50
N ALA A 28 17.19 8.59 26.97
CA ALA A 28 18.56 8.91 26.60
C ALA A 28 18.77 8.75 25.08
N LEU A 29 18.24 7.69 24.48
CA LEU A 29 18.29 7.46 23.04
C LEU A 29 17.54 8.55 22.26
N VAL A 30 16.34 8.95 22.69
CA VAL A 30 15.57 10.04 22.08
C VAL A 30 16.32 11.38 22.18
N LEU A 31 16.93 11.66 23.33
CA LEU A 31 17.76 12.85 23.52
C LEU A 31 19.03 12.82 22.65
N ALA A 32 19.67 11.66 22.52
CA ALA A 32 20.83 11.48 21.65
C ALA A 32 20.48 11.65 20.17
N LEU A 33 19.28 11.22 19.75
CA LEU A 33 18.77 11.44 18.40
C LEU A 33 18.22 12.86 18.18
N ARG A 34 17.97 13.66 19.23
CA ARG A 34 17.39 15.00 19.12
C ARG A 34 18.10 15.91 18.09
N PRO A 35 19.45 16.00 18.04
CA PRO A 35 20.13 16.82 17.04
C PRO A 35 19.92 16.30 15.62
N ALA A 36 19.92 14.97 15.43
CA ALA A 36 19.67 14.34 14.14
C ALA A 36 18.22 14.54 13.68
N LEU A 37 17.25 14.35 14.57
CA LEU A 37 15.83 14.60 14.33
C LEU A 37 15.55 16.07 14.04
N HIS A 38 16.19 16.99 14.76
CA HIS A 38 16.03 18.42 14.54
C HIS A 38 16.67 18.85 13.22
N LYS A 39 17.84 18.30 12.85
CA LYS A 39 18.47 18.55 11.54
C LYS A 39 17.65 17.95 10.40
N LEU A 40 17.06 16.77 10.58
CA LEU A 40 16.14 16.15 9.62
C LEU A 40 14.90 17.03 9.43
N ALA A 41 14.25 17.44 10.52
CA ALA A 41 13.06 18.27 10.49
C ALA A 41 13.30 19.69 9.94
N SER A 42 14.47 20.29 10.22
CA SER A 42 14.77 21.68 9.82
C SER A 42 15.47 21.84 8.48
N LYS A 43 16.23 20.84 8.01
CA LYS A 43 17.01 20.94 6.76
C LYS A 43 16.61 19.93 5.69
N ALA A 44 16.05 18.79 6.07
CA ALA A 44 15.76 17.70 5.14
C ALA A 44 14.26 17.57 4.83
N MET A 45 13.37 18.13 5.66
CA MET A 45 11.92 18.01 5.54
C MET A 45 11.26 19.39 5.47
N SER A 46 10.19 19.51 4.69
CA SER A 46 9.29 20.64 4.76
C SER A 46 8.44 20.53 6.02
N ASP A 47 7.97 21.67 6.54
CA ASP A 47 7.08 21.71 7.72
C ASP A 47 5.88 20.76 7.58
N ARG A 48 5.40 20.57 6.35
CA ARG A 48 4.29 19.66 6.02
C ARG A 48 4.66 18.19 6.18
N GLU A 49 5.86 17.79 5.78
CA GLU A 49 6.27 16.39 5.91
C GLU A 49 6.62 16.03 7.36
N VAL A 50 7.09 17.02 8.15
CA VAL A 50 7.26 16.86 9.59
C VAL A 50 5.90 16.62 10.25
N LEU A 51 4.88 17.42 9.87
CA LEU A 51 3.51 17.20 10.33
C LEU A 51 2.99 15.82 9.91
N ASP A 52 3.20 15.41 8.66
CA ASP A 52 2.79 14.09 8.15
C ASP A 52 3.42 12.94 8.97
N LEU A 53 4.71 13.04 9.28
CA LEU A 53 5.42 12.06 10.09
C LEU A 53 4.92 12.07 11.55
N LEU A 54 4.65 13.25 12.11
CA LEU A 54 4.08 13.38 13.46
C LEU A 54 2.66 12.80 13.51
N LEU A 55 1.85 12.98 12.48
CA LEU A 55 0.51 12.40 12.40
C LEU A 55 0.58 10.87 12.23
N LEU A 56 1.51 10.35 11.44
CA LEU A 56 1.77 8.91 11.35
C LEU A 56 2.21 8.34 12.71
N ALA A 57 3.12 9.03 13.39
CA ALA A 57 3.57 8.64 14.73
C ALA A 57 2.44 8.72 15.75
N ALA A 58 1.62 9.77 15.74
CA ALA A 58 0.44 9.87 16.60
C ALA A 58 -0.59 8.76 16.30
N SER A 59 -0.78 8.42 15.02
CA SER A 59 -1.65 7.33 14.60
C SER A 59 -1.22 5.98 15.20
N GLY A 60 0.07 5.68 15.19
CA GLY A 60 0.60 4.42 15.74
C GLY A 60 0.83 4.42 17.25
N LEU A 61 1.27 5.53 17.84
CA LEU A 61 1.67 5.60 19.26
C LEU A 61 0.57 6.11 20.18
N VAL A 62 -0.45 6.79 19.65
CA VAL A 62 -1.55 7.35 20.44
C VAL A 62 -2.86 6.69 20.05
N ILE A 63 -3.24 6.72 18.77
CA ILE A 63 -4.56 6.22 18.35
C ILE A 63 -4.64 4.70 18.49
N LEU A 64 -3.67 3.95 17.96
CA LEU A 64 -3.66 2.49 18.01
C LEU A 64 -3.78 1.88 19.42
N PRO A 65 -3.02 2.31 20.45
CA PRO A 65 -3.17 1.76 21.80
C PRO A 65 -4.46 2.23 22.51
N LEU A 66 -5.07 3.33 22.08
CA LEU A 66 -6.36 3.79 22.60
C LEU A 66 -7.54 3.07 21.95
N MET A 67 -7.34 2.42 20.80
CA MET A 67 -8.40 1.65 20.14
C MET A 67 -8.72 0.39 20.93
N PRO A 68 -10.01 0.06 21.11
CA PRO A 68 -10.41 -1.15 21.82
C PRO A 68 -10.00 -2.40 21.03
N ASP A 69 -9.26 -3.30 21.66
CA ASP A 69 -8.95 -4.62 21.11
C ASP A 69 -10.09 -5.61 21.34
N ARG A 70 -11.24 -5.28 20.78
CA ARG A 70 -12.42 -6.15 20.77
C ARG A 70 -13.26 -5.82 19.56
N ALA A 71 -13.95 -6.83 19.06
CA ALA A 71 -14.99 -6.60 18.08
C ALA A 71 -16.10 -5.72 18.67
N VAL A 72 -16.56 -4.75 17.89
CA VAL A 72 -17.62 -3.81 18.29
C VAL A 72 -18.99 -4.31 17.82
N ASP A 73 -19.02 -5.21 16.84
CA ASP A 73 -20.20 -5.87 16.34
C ASP A 73 -20.44 -7.21 17.05
N GLU A 74 -21.72 -7.59 17.18
CA GLU A 74 -22.16 -8.87 17.77
C GLU A 74 -21.55 -10.10 17.08
N ALA A 75 -21.04 -9.89 15.88
CA ALA A 75 -20.54 -10.93 15.02
C ALA A 75 -19.02 -11.10 15.01
N GLY A 76 -18.26 -10.18 15.61
CA GLY A 76 -16.81 -10.35 15.76
C GLY A 76 -15.94 -9.76 14.66
N PHE A 77 -16.49 -9.12 13.62
CA PHE A 77 -15.75 -8.77 12.40
C PHE A 77 -15.05 -7.42 12.45
N ILE A 78 -15.65 -6.45 13.14
CA ILE A 78 -15.16 -5.09 13.20
C ILE A 78 -14.36 -4.96 14.50
N ASN A 79 -13.11 -5.42 14.45
CA ASN A 79 -12.12 -5.07 15.47
C ASN A 79 -11.42 -3.75 15.07
N PRO A 80 -11.68 -2.63 15.78
CA PRO A 80 -11.13 -1.33 15.43
C PRO A 80 -9.60 -1.31 15.47
N GLN A 81 -8.99 -1.97 16.45
CA GLN A 81 -7.54 -2.03 16.56
C GLN A 81 -6.90 -2.78 15.39
N ARG A 82 -7.50 -3.90 14.95
CA ARG A 82 -7.01 -4.64 13.76
C ARG A 82 -7.14 -3.82 12.48
N ILE A 83 -8.30 -3.23 12.23
CA ILE A 83 -8.54 -2.38 11.05
C ILE A 83 -7.56 -1.19 11.05
N TRP A 84 -7.33 -0.59 12.21
CA TRP A 84 -6.39 0.51 12.34
C TRP A 84 -4.94 0.07 12.16
N THR A 85 -4.57 -1.14 12.60
CA THR A 85 -3.24 -1.71 12.37
C THR A 85 -2.96 -1.87 10.88
N LEU A 86 -3.93 -2.42 10.13
CA LEU A 86 -3.81 -2.58 8.67
C LEU A 86 -3.78 -1.23 7.95
N THR A 87 -4.57 -0.27 8.43
CA THR A 87 -4.53 1.12 7.96
C THR A 87 -3.17 1.76 8.20
N LEU A 88 -2.60 1.57 9.39
CA LEU A 88 -1.28 2.08 9.75
C LEU A 88 -0.20 1.45 8.88
N LEU A 89 -0.29 0.14 8.60
CA LEU A 89 0.65 -0.54 7.70
C LEU A 89 0.63 0.07 6.30
N VAL A 90 -0.55 0.36 5.74
CA VAL A 90 -0.68 1.06 4.44
C VAL A 90 -0.08 2.46 4.51
N LEU A 91 -0.36 3.22 5.57
CA LEU A 91 0.19 4.57 5.74
C LEU A 91 1.72 4.57 5.85
N VAL A 92 2.29 3.59 6.57
CA VAL A 92 3.74 3.41 6.67
C VAL A 92 4.32 3.04 5.30
N MET A 93 3.72 2.11 4.55
CA MET A 93 4.17 1.76 3.20
C MET A 93 4.14 2.98 2.27
N ASN A 94 3.09 3.79 2.34
CA ASN A 94 2.96 5.01 1.52
C ASN A 94 4.00 6.07 1.93
N ALA A 95 4.24 6.23 3.22
CA ALA A 95 5.26 7.14 3.74
C ALA A 95 6.67 6.70 3.33
N VAL A 96 6.97 5.39 3.39
CA VAL A 96 8.24 4.82 2.90
C VAL A 96 8.36 4.98 1.39
N GLY A 97 7.30 4.71 0.62
CA GLY A 97 7.27 4.93 -0.83
C GLY A 97 7.51 6.40 -1.18
N TYR A 98 6.84 7.32 -0.50
CA TYR A 98 7.06 8.76 -0.67
C TYR A 98 8.48 9.19 -0.30
N LEU A 99 8.99 8.73 0.85
CA LEU A 99 10.33 9.07 1.31
C LEU A 99 11.39 8.50 0.35
N ALA A 100 11.20 7.28 -0.14
CA ALA A 100 12.07 6.68 -1.14
C ALA A 100 12.03 7.48 -2.44
N LEU A 101 10.84 7.83 -2.95
CA LEU A 101 10.67 8.68 -4.13
C LEU A 101 11.42 10.02 -3.96
N ARG A 102 11.27 10.65 -2.79
CA ARG A 102 11.89 11.93 -2.47
C ARG A 102 13.40 11.85 -2.34
N THR A 103 13.91 10.90 -1.57
CA THR A 103 15.34 10.76 -1.25
C THR A 103 16.13 10.23 -2.44
N LEU A 104 15.53 9.37 -3.24
CA LEU A 104 16.20 8.81 -4.42
C LEU A 104 16.34 9.83 -5.53
N GLY A 105 15.49 10.86 -5.52
CA GLY A 105 15.61 12.08 -6.31
C GLY A 105 15.48 11.86 -7.82
N PRO A 106 15.41 12.95 -8.60
CA PRO A 106 15.30 12.89 -10.05
C PRO A 106 16.44 12.10 -10.73
N ALA A 107 17.63 12.05 -10.12
CA ALA A 107 18.85 11.48 -10.69
C ALA A 107 18.84 9.96 -10.93
N ARG A 108 17.85 9.22 -10.41
CA ARG A 108 17.77 7.74 -10.57
C ARG A 108 16.73 7.29 -11.62
N GLY A 109 16.18 8.22 -12.39
CA GLY A 109 15.35 7.95 -13.56
C GLY A 109 13.85 7.80 -13.28
N LEU A 110 13.04 8.14 -14.29
CA LEU A 110 11.56 8.12 -14.26
C LEU A 110 10.93 6.80 -13.75
N PRO A 111 11.43 5.60 -14.11
CA PRO A 111 10.80 4.34 -13.71
C PRO A 111 10.93 4.03 -12.23
N LEU A 112 12.07 4.36 -11.62
CA LEU A 112 12.25 4.16 -10.19
C LEU A 112 11.33 5.07 -9.38
N ALA A 113 11.22 6.33 -9.82
CA ALA A 113 10.28 7.28 -9.24
C ALA A 113 8.82 6.78 -9.36
N ALA A 114 8.45 6.24 -10.52
CA ALA A 114 7.12 5.69 -10.72
C ALA A 114 6.85 4.41 -9.91
N PHE A 115 7.84 3.55 -9.70
CA PHE A 115 7.74 2.40 -8.79
C PHE A 115 7.36 2.83 -7.37
N PHE A 116 8.09 3.79 -6.81
CA PHE A 116 7.81 4.31 -5.48
C PHE A 116 6.52 5.13 -5.42
N GLY A 117 6.17 5.86 -6.48
CA GLY A 117 4.85 6.48 -6.64
C GLY A 117 3.71 5.45 -6.68
N GLY A 118 3.99 4.24 -7.17
CA GLY A 118 3.08 3.10 -7.17
C GLY A 118 2.62 2.66 -5.79
N PHE A 119 3.49 2.75 -4.77
CA PHE A 119 3.12 2.48 -3.38
C PHE A 119 2.09 3.48 -2.87
N ILE A 120 2.21 4.75 -3.26
CA ILE A 120 1.22 5.78 -2.89
C ILE A 120 -0.08 5.53 -3.66
N SER A 121 -0.01 5.46 -4.99
CA SER A 121 -1.12 5.10 -5.87
C SER A 121 -0.62 4.81 -7.28
N SER A 122 -0.65 3.54 -7.68
CA SER A 122 -0.30 3.15 -9.05
C SER A 122 -1.27 3.73 -10.10
N SER A 123 -2.57 3.82 -9.83
CA SER A 123 -3.54 4.41 -10.76
C SER A 123 -3.32 5.91 -10.96
N ALA A 124 -3.04 6.66 -9.89
CA ALA A 124 -2.69 8.08 -10.00
C ALA A 124 -1.36 8.27 -10.73
N THR A 125 -0.37 7.38 -10.47
CA THR A 125 0.91 7.38 -11.17
C THR A 125 0.74 7.17 -12.68
N ILE A 126 -0.10 6.20 -13.08
CA ILE A 126 -0.47 5.98 -14.47
C ILE A 126 -1.16 7.21 -15.06
N GLY A 127 -2.05 7.87 -14.31
CA GLY A 127 -2.71 9.10 -14.75
C GLY A 127 -1.73 10.26 -15.02
N VAL A 128 -0.79 10.49 -14.11
CA VAL A 128 0.24 11.54 -14.26
C VAL A 128 1.16 11.23 -15.45
N LEU A 129 1.62 9.99 -15.56
CA LEU A 129 2.49 9.56 -16.66
C LEU A 129 1.76 9.52 -18.00
N GLY A 130 0.46 9.21 -18.01
CA GLY A 130 -0.39 9.28 -19.18
C GLY A 130 -0.54 10.70 -19.69
N ALA A 131 -0.86 11.66 -18.80
CA ALA A 131 -0.90 13.08 -19.17
C ALA A 131 0.43 13.57 -19.75
N ARG A 132 1.56 13.09 -19.20
CA ARG A 132 2.89 13.38 -19.74
C ARG A 132 3.12 12.73 -21.11
N ALA A 133 2.72 11.49 -21.31
CA ALA A 133 2.82 10.80 -22.60
C ALA A 133 2.00 11.49 -23.70
N ALA A 134 0.87 12.10 -23.33
CA ALA A 134 0.06 12.90 -24.24
C ALA A 134 0.71 14.25 -24.59
N ALA A 135 1.38 14.89 -23.63
CA ALA A 135 2.08 16.16 -23.83
C ALA A 135 3.44 15.99 -24.56
N GLU A 136 4.14 14.89 -24.32
CA GLU A 136 5.47 14.59 -24.86
C GLU A 136 5.46 13.23 -25.60
N PRO A 137 4.95 13.17 -26.86
CA PRO A 137 4.82 11.91 -27.60
C PRO A 137 6.16 11.17 -27.80
N ASP A 138 7.25 11.91 -27.91
CA ASP A 138 8.61 11.39 -28.07
C ASP A 138 9.09 10.60 -26.85
N LYS A 139 8.54 10.87 -25.65
CA LYS A 139 8.83 10.15 -24.40
C LYS A 139 7.75 9.12 -24.04
N SER A 140 6.92 8.72 -25.00
CA SER A 140 5.80 7.80 -24.77
C SER A 140 6.21 6.40 -24.33
N LEU A 141 7.39 5.92 -24.75
CA LEU A 141 7.94 4.62 -24.30
C LEU A 141 8.50 4.71 -22.88
N LEU A 142 9.27 5.75 -22.56
CA LEU A 142 9.77 6.03 -21.22
C LEU A 142 8.64 6.12 -20.18
N THR A 143 7.61 6.91 -20.47
CA THR A 143 6.45 7.11 -19.60
C THR A 143 5.60 5.84 -19.45
N ALA A 144 5.42 5.05 -20.52
CA ALA A 144 4.74 3.76 -20.44
C ALA A 144 5.55 2.74 -19.63
N GLY A 145 6.88 2.69 -19.81
CA GLY A 145 7.78 1.86 -19.02
C GLY A 145 7.73 2.23 -17.54
N ALA A 146 7.78 3.53 -17.22
CA ALA A 146 7.62 4.02 -15.85
C ALA A 146 6.23 3.69 -15.27
N ALA A 147 5.17 3.79 -16.07
CA ALA A 147 3.82 3.43 -15.63
C ALA A 147 3.72 1.93 -15.27
N MET A 148 4.37 1.06 -16.04
CA MET A 148 4.49 -0.37 -15.69
C MET A 148 5.32 -0.59 -14.43
N ALA A 149 6.37 0.20 -14.19
CA ALA A 149 7.16 0.14 -12.96
C ALA A 149 6.30 0.43 -11.73
N SER A 150 5.36 1.38 -11.82
CA SER A 150 4.40 1.65 -10.74
C SER A 150 3.48 0.46 -10.43
N SER A 151 3.19 -0.37 -11.44
CA SER A 151 2.30 -1.53 -11.28
C SER A 151 2.99 -2.71 -10.58
N VAL A 152 4.32 -2.68 -10.43
CA VAL A 152 5.07 -3.64 -9.61
C VAL A 152 4.76 -3.47 -8.12
N ALA A 153 4.42 -2.24 -7.67
CA ALA A 153 4.13 -1.97 -6.26
C ALA A 153 2.88 -2.69 -5.75
N THR A 154 1.82 -2.83 -6.57
CA THR A 154 0.56 -3.47 -6.18
C THR A 154 0.72 -4.91 -5.67
N PRO A 155 1.35 -5.85 -6.41
CA PRO A 155 1.58 -7.21 -5.91
C PRO A 155 2.58 -7.27 -4.74
N LEU A 156 3.51 -6.33 -4.63
CA LEU A 156 4.38 -6.21 -3.44
C LEU A 156 3.58 -5.84 -2.20
N GLN A 157 2.70 -4.82 -2.30
CA GLN A 157 1.83 -4.40 -1.20
C GLN A 157 0.86 -5.51 -0.81
N LEU A 158 0.30 -6.24 -1.77
CA LEU A 158 -0.50 -7.43 -1.53
C LEU A 158 0.25 -8.43 -0.64
N LEU A 159 1.49 -8.78 -0.99
CA LEU A 159 2.28 -9.73 -0.19
C LEU A 159 2.57 -9.21 1.23
N ILE A 160 2.91 -7.93 1.37
CA ILE A 160 3.17 -7.32 2.68
C ILE A 160 1.90 -7.35 3.55
N LEU A 161 0.74 -7.04 2.98
CA LEU A 161 -0.54 -7.06 3.68
C LEU A 161 -0.94 -8.48 4.08
N LEU A 162 -0.83 -9.45 3.17
CA LEU A 162 -1.17 -10.84 3.48
C LEU A 162 -0.23 -11.46 4.52
N ALA A 163 1.07 -11.13 4.48
CA ALA A 163 2.02 -11.58 5.49
C ALA A 163 1.65 -11.09 6.91
N ALA A 164 0.99 -9.92 7.02
CA ALA A 164 0.55 -9.37 8.29
C ALA A 164 -0.79 -9.95 8.79
N VAL A 165 -1.63 -10.48 7.90
CA VAL A 165 -3.01 -10.93 8.24
C VAL A 165 -3.13 -12.44 8.29
N ASP A 166 -2.78 -13.14 7.21
CA ASP A 166 -2.96 -14.59 7.08
C ASP A 166 -1.79 -15.21 6.30
N PRO A 167 -0.86 -15.92 7.00
CA PRO A 167 0.29 -16.55 6.38
C PRO A 167 -0.06 -17.61 5.32
N ALA A 168 -1.23 -18.25 5.41
CA ALA A 168 -1.64 -19.26 4.44
C ALA A 168 -2.13 -18.61 3.13
N LEU A 169 -2.88 -17.51 3.22
CA LEU A 169 -3.22 -16.70 2.05
C LEU A 169 -1.96 -16.11 1.42
N PHE A 170 -0.99 -15.68 2.23
CA PHE A 170 0.31 -15.23 1.73
C PHE A 170 0.98 -16.31 0.87
N MET A 171 1.04 -17.56 1.33
CA MET A 171 1.64 -18.65 0.57
C MET A 171 0.89 -18.94 -0.73
N MET A 172 -0.45 -18.88 -0.70
CA MET A 172 -1.28 -19.03 -1.89
C MET A 172 -1.04 -17.91 -2.92
N TRP A 173 -0.79 -16.69 -2.46
CA TRP A 173 -0.57 -15.52 -3.31
C TRP A 173 0.90 -15.26 -3.66
N LEU A 174 1.85 -15.98 -3.06
CA LEU A 174 3.28 -15.79 -3.31
C LEU A 174 3.62 -15.99 -4.79
N LEU A 175 3.25 -17.13 -5.36
CA LEU A 175 3.55 -17.43 -6.76
C LEU A 175 2.77 -16.51 -7.74
N PRO A 176 1.45 -16.27 -7.56
CA PRO A 176 0.74 -15.26 -8.34
C PRO A 176 1.35 -13.86 -8.29
N ALA A 177 1.73 -13.38 -7.10
CA ALA A 177 2.35 -12.06 -6.95
C ALA A 177 3.71 -12.01 -7.66
N LEU A 178 4.58 -13.00 -7.49
CA LEU A 178 5.89 -13.05 -8.15
C LEU A 178 5.78 -13.05 -9.67
N THR A 179 4.83 -13.81 -10.22
CA THR A 179 4.63 -13.85 -11.67
C THR A 179 4.06 -12.54 -12.21
N THR A 180 3.16 -11.86 -11.49
CA THR A 180 2.73 -10.50 -11.87
C THR A 180 3.86 -9.47 -11.79
N ILE A 181 4.74 -9.55 -10.79
CA ILE A 181 5.96 -8.73 -10.65
C ILE A 181 6.87 -8.94 -11.86
N MET A 182 7.06 -10.19 -12.28
CA MET A 182 7.86 -10.53 -13.46
C MET A 182 7.28 -9.94 -14.75
N VAL A 183 5.96 -10.00 -14.95
CA VAL A 183 5.30 -9.39 -16.13
C VAL A 183 5.46 -7.87 -16.12
N ALA A 184 5.18 -7.21 -14.99
CA ALA A 184 5.29 -5.77 -14.86
C ALA A 184 6.73 -5.27 -15.02
N GLY A 185 7.67 -5.91 -14.32
CA GLY A 185 9.11 -5.61 -14.40
C GLY A 185 9.71 -5.93 -15.76
N GLY A 186 9.33 -7.05 -16.36
CA GLY A 186 9.74 -7.43 -17.72
C GLY A 186 9.25 -6.44 -18.77
N THR A 187 7.97 -6.02 -18.69
CA THR A 187 7.43 -4.97 -19.58
C THR A 187 8.13 -3.64 -19.37
N THR A 188 8.38 -3.26 -18.12
CA THR A 188 9.16 -2.06 -17.76
C THR A 188 10.52 -2.08 -18.48
N LEU A 189 11.30 -3.14 -18.29
CA LEU A 189 12.61 -3.29 -18.91
C LEU A 189 12.54 -3.30 -20.45
N PHE A 190 11.54 -3.98 -21.02
CA PHE A 190 11.35 -4.05 -22.47
C PHE A 190 11.06 -2.67 -23.09
N LEU A 191 10.15 -1.90 -22.49
CA LEU A 191 9.81 -0.56 -22.97
C LEU A 191 10.99 0.41 -22.82
N LEU A 192 11.72 0.34 -21.70
CA LEU A 192 12.88 1.19 -21.46
C LEU A 192 14.06 0.86 -22.36
N ARG A 193 14.28 -0.41 -22.71
CA ARG A 193 15.35 -0.80 -23.67
C ARG A 193 15.06 -0.36 -25.10
N ARG A 194 13.78 -0.17 -25.45
CA ARG A 194 13.37 0.37 -26.75
C ARG A 194 13.43 1.89 -26.81
N ASP A 195 13.46 2.53 -25.65
CA ASP A 195 13.64 3.97 -25.53
C ASP A 195 15.14 4.28 -25.68
N GLY A 196 15.54 4.72 -26.88
CA GLY A 196 16.94 5.01 -27.22
C GLY A 196 17.46 6.35 -26.69
N ALA A 197 16.68 7.06 -25.86
CA ALA A 197 17.02 8.37 -25.33
C ALA A 197 17.58 8.24 -23.91
N ALA A 198 18.73 8.87 -23.66
CA ALA A 198 19.29 9.00 -22.33
C ALA A 198 18.26 9.69 -21.41
N ALA A 199 17.93 9.00 -20.31
CA ALA A 199 16.96 9.47 -19.34
C ALA A 199 17.51 10.67 -18.58
N ASP A 200 17.17 11.87 -19.03
CA ASP A 200 17.21 13.08 -18.22
C ASP A 200 15.81 13.71 -18.24
N ASP A 201 15.41 14.31 -17.11
CA ASP A 201 14.06 14.75 -16.71
C ASP A 201 13.18 13.71 -15.98
N ALA A 202 13.56 13.46 -14.73
CA ALA A 202 12.66 12.88 -13.75
C ALA A 202 11.65 13.89 -13.17
N LEU A 203 10.54 13.33 -12.70
CA LEU A 203 9.29 13.98 -12.28
C LEU A 203 9.45 15.22 -11.39
N GLU A 204 9.31 16.42 -11.98
CA GLU A 204 8.96 17.62 -11.23
C GLU A 204 7.49 17.63 -10.75
N SER A 205 6.64 16.70 -11.25
CA SER A 205 5.19 16.74 -11.05
C SER A 205 4.62 15.77 -10.01
N PHE A 206 5.42 14.92 -9.34
CA PHE A 206 4.90 14.09 -8.25
C PHE A 206 4.69 14.91 -6.97
N LYS A 207 3.52 15.54 -6.87
CA LYS A 207 3.01 16.13 -5.62
C LYS A 207 2.36 15.05 -4.73
N GLY A 208 3.06 13.94 -4.49
CA GLY A 208 2.67 12.98 -3.46
C GLY A 208 2.82 13.59 -2.06
N ARG A 209 2.07 13.10 -1.07
CA ARG A 209 2.25 13.44 0.35
C ARG A 209 2.47 12.14 1.12
N ALA A 210 3.35 12.16 2.13
CA ALA A 210 3.68 10.99 2.93
C ALA A 210 2.50 10.52 3.79
N PHE A 211 1.76 11.50 4.34
CA PHE A 211 0.57 11.26 5.14
C PHE A 211 -0.52 12.22 4.67
N GLN A 212 -1.69 11.70 4.35
CA GLN A 212 -2.84 12.55 4.03
C GLN A 212 -3.94 12.18 5.01
N PRO A 213 -4.16 12.95 6.09
CA PRO A 213 -5.14 12.58 7.12
C PRO A 213 -6.53 12.38 6.53
N LEU A 214 -6.90 13.17 5.51
CA LEU A 214 -8.13 12.96 4.76
C LEU A 214 -8.13 11.65 3.97
N GLN A 215 -7.02 11.24 3.34
CA GLN A 215 -6.95 9.93 2.68
C GLN A 215 -6.85 8.78 3.67
N ALA A 216 -6.25 8.97 4.85
CA ALA A 216 -6.22 7.97 5.91
C ALA A 216 -7.62 7.73 6.47
N ILE A 217 -8.39 8.81 6.69
CA ILE A 217 -9.79 8.75 7.07
C ILE A 217 -10.62 8.15 5.93
N VAL A 218 -10.46 8.61 4.68
CA VAL A 218 -11.17 8.03 3.53
C VAL A 218 -10.81 6.56 3.35
N PHE A 219 -9.55 6.18 3.52
CA PHE A 219 -9.10 4.79 3.46
C PHE A 219 -9.74 3.97 4.58
N SER A 220 -9.64 4.42 5.83
CA SER A 220 -10.26 3.73 6.98
C SER A 220 -11.78 3.62 6.80
N VAL A 221 -12.45 4.69 6.37
CA VAL A 221 -13.89 4.69 6.07
C VAL A 221 -14.20 3.76 4.91
N THR A 222 -13.39 3.74 3.86
CA THR A 222 -13.58 2.86 2.69
C THR A 222 -13.39 1.40 3.09
N VAL A 223 -12.34 1.06 3.84
CA VAL A 223 -12.11 -0.27 4.40
C VAL A 223 -13.26 -0.69 5.32
N THR A 224 -13.67 0.17 6.26
CA THR A 224 -14.78 -0.12 7.17
C THR A 224 -16.09 -0.28 6.41
N ALA A 225 -16.38 0.57 5.43
CA ALA A 225 -17.57 0.47 4.59
C ALA A 225 -17.53 -0.79 3.73
N MET A 226 -16.37 -1.17 3.20
CA MET A 226 -16.17 -2.42 2.44
C MET A 226 -16.38 -3.64 3.32
N LEU A 227 -15.77 -3.69 4.51
CA LEU A 227 -15.93 -4.78 5.46
C LEU A 227 -17.38 -4.91 5.90
N TRP A 228 -18.03 -3.79 6.24
CA TRP A 228 -19.43 -3.77 6.63
C TRP A 228 -20.34 -4.22 5.48
N SER A 229 -20.11 -3.71 4.26
CA SER A 229 -20.87 -4.11 3.07
C SER A 229 -20.65 -5.57 2.71
N ALA A 230 -19.42 -6.06 2.81
CA ALA A 230 -19.06 -7.45 2.53
C ALA A 230 -19.69 -8.39 3.57
N SER A 231 -19.58 -8.08 4.87
CA SER A 231 -20.21 -8.88 5.93
C SER A 231 -21.75 -8.83 5.87
N TRP A 232 -22.33 -7.65 5.62
CA TRP A 232 -23.77 -7.51 5.41
C TRP A 232 -24.24 -8.34 4.20
N SER A 233 -23.49 -8.31 3.11
CA SER A 233 -23.77 -9.12 1.92
C SER A 233 -23.59 -10.62 2.22
N ALA A 234 -22.58 -11.01 3.02
CA ALA A 234 -22.36 -12.39 3.42
C ALA A 234 -23.56 -12.95 4.20
N ARG A 235 -24.18 -12.12 5.04
CA ARG A 235 -25.33 -12.48 5.87
C ARG A 235 -26.66 -12.49 5.13
N THR A 236 -26.83 -11.58 4.16
CA THR A 236 -28.12 -11.38 3.46
C THR A 236 -28.18 -12.09 2.12
N ILE A 237 -27.10 -12.03 1.35
CA ILE A 237 -26.99 -12.56 -0.02
C ILE A 237 -26.17 -13.87 -0.01
N GLY A 238 -25.37 -14.11 1.02
CA GLY A 238 -24.45 -15.24 1.10
C GLY A 238 -23.02 -14.86 0.68
N SER A 239 -22.11 -15.83 0.75
CA SER A 239 -20.69 -15.67 0.42
C SER A 239 -20.46 -15.03 -0.96
N ASP A 240 -21.31 -15.35 -1.93
CA ASP A 240 -21.16 -14.89 -3.31
C ASP A 240 -21.40 -13.38 -3.46
N GLY A 241 -22.36 -12.82 -2.70
CA GLY A 241 -22.61 -11.38 -2.67
C GLY A 241 -21.47 -10.62 -2.02
N ALA A 242 -20.88 -11.18 -0.97
CA ALA A 242 -19.74 -10.60 -0.27
C ALA A 242 -18.46 -10.61 -1.11
N VAL A 243 -18.19 -11.73 -1.80
CA VAL A 243 -17.09 -11.85 -2.77
C VAL A 243 -17.26 -10.80 -3.87
N THR A 244 -18.45 -10.70 -4.46
CA THR A 244 -18.74 -9.71 -5.51
C THR A 244 -18.54 -8.27 -5.03
N GLY A 245 -18.96 -7.94 -3.80
CA GLY A 245 -18.76 -6.63 -3.19
C GLY A 245 -17.27 -6.26 -3.05
N LEU A 246 -16.45 -7.20 -2.59
CA LEU A 246 -14.99 -7.01 -2.50
C LEU A 246 -14.34 -6.87 -3.88
N MET A 247 -14.78 -7.66 -4.86
CA MET A 247 -14.31 -7.54 -6.24
C MET A 247 -14.59 -6.15 -6.79
N LEU A 248 -15.82 -5.64 -6.68
CA LEU A 248 -16.19 -4.30 -7.14
C LEU A 248 -15.43 -3.21 -6.40
N GLY A 249 -15.23 -3.40 -5.10
CA GLY A 249 -14.49 -2.46 -4.27
C GLY A 249 -13.03 -2.26 -4.69
N GLY A 250 -12.41 -3.27 -5.32
CA GLY A 250 -11.05 -3.14 -5.87
C GLY A 250 -10.88 -2.04 -6.94
N PHE A 251 -11.99 -1.59 -7.55
CA PHE A 251 -12.01 -0.43 -8.44
C PHE A 251 -11.67 0.88 -7.70
N VAL A 252 -12.18 1.03 -6.48
CA VAL A 252 -11.93 2.19 -5.62
C VAL A 252 -10.54 2.11 -5.02
N ASP A 253 -10.23 0.99 -4.37
CA ASP A 253 -8.91 0.68 -3.85
C ASP A 253 -8.69 -0.82 -3.69
N ALA A 254 -7.71 -1.35 -4.41
CA ALA A 254 -7.34 -2.76 -4.34
C ALA A 254 -6.83 -3.17 -2.95
N HIS A 255 -6.12 -2.27 -2.25
CA HIS A 255 -5.51 -2.60 -0.96
C HIS A 255 -6.57 -2.78 0.11
N SER A 256 -7.55 -1.87 0.15
CA SER A 256 -8.72 -1.98 1.02
C SER A 256 -9.51 -3.27 0.75
N ALA A 257 -9.71 -3.64 -0.51
CA ALA A 257 -10.39 -4.88 -0.88
C ALA A 257 -9.60 -6.14 -0.47
N VAL A 258 -8.28 -6.12 -0.60
CA VAL A 258 -7.38 -7.19 -0.15
C VAL A 258 -7.45 -7.37 1.37
N VAL A 259 -7.33 -6.26 2.11
CA VAL A 259 -7.47 -6.25 3.57
C VAL A 259 -8.85 -6.79 3.97
N GLY A 260 -9.90 -6.37 3.26
CA GLY A 260 -11.26 -6.85 3.47
C GLY A 260 -11.37 -8.37 3.30
N ALA A 261 -10.89 -8.88 2.18
CA ALA A 261 -10.90 -10.32 1.88
C ALA A 261 -10.09 -11.13 2.90
N ALA A 262 -8.90 -10.66 3.28
CA ALA A 262 -8.05 -11.35 4.25
C ALA A 262 -8.67 -11.38 5.65
N SER A 263 -9.29 -10.27 6.09
CA SER A 263 -9.96 -10.19 7.39
C SER A 263 -11.16 -11.14 7.49
N LEU A 264 -11.93 -11.30 6.40
CA LEU A 264 -13.07 -12.23 6.36
C LEU A 264 -12.66 -13.70 6.33
N VAL A 265 -11.47 -14.01 5.79
CA VAL A 265 -10.89 -15.35 5.90
C VAL A 265 -10.43 -15.61 7.33
N GLU A 266 -9.78 -14.63 7.95
CA GLU A 266 -9.32 -14.73 9.34
C GLU A 266 -10.49 -14.95 10.32
N SER A 267 -11.63 -14.28 10.09
CA SER A 267 -12.85 -14.47 10.90
C SER A 267 -13.64 -15.73 10.57
N ALA A 268 -13.11 -16.61 9.71
CA ALA A 268 -13.74 -17.85 9.25
C ALA A 268 -15.12 -17.68 8.56
N GLU A 269 -15.49 -16.46 8.15
CA GLU A 269 -16.68 -16.25 7.31
C GLU A 269 -16.41 -16.74 5.88
N PHE A 270 -15.17 -16.59 5.41
CA PHE A 270 -14.74 -17.03 4.09
C PHE A 270 -13.80 -18.23 4.17
N GLY A 271 -14.05 -19.22 3.32
CA GLY A 271 -13.01 -20.20 2.98
C GLY A 271 -11.85 -19.51 2.27
N LYS A 272 -10.62 -20.02 2.46
CA LYS A 272 -9.40 -19.48 1.83
C LYS A 272 -9.53 -19.33 0.32
N SER A 273 -10.19 -20.28 -0.35
CA SER A 273 -10.47 -20.21 -1.79
C SER A 273 -11.36 -19.03 -2.18
N ALA A 274 -12.42 -18.76 -1.41
CA ALA A 274 -13.31 -17.62 -1.65
C ALA A 274 -12.58 -16.29 -1.42
N GLY A 275 -11.76 -16.19 -0.36
CA GLY A 275 -10.92 -15.02 -0.12
C GLY A 275 -9.91 -14.77 -1.23
N ALA A 276 -9.27 -15.83 -1.74
CA ALA A 276 -8.35 -15.73 -2.86
C ALA A 276 -9.06 -15.29 -4.15
N LEU A 277 -10.25 -15.83 -4.45
CA LEU A 277 -11.05 -15.37 -5.58
C LEU A 277 -11.49 -13.90 -5.44
N ALA A 278 -11.88 -13.47 -4.24
CA ALA A 278 -12.22 -12.07 -3.96
C ALA A 278 -11.04 -11.14 -4.24
N ILE A 279 -9.83 -11.51 -3.79
CA ILE A 279 -8.60 -10.76 -4.10
C ILE A 279 -8.34 -10.72 -5.60
N LEU A 280 -8.46 -11.85 -6.30
CA LEU A 280 -8.23 -11.92 -7.74
C LEU A 280 -9.19 -11.01 -8.52
N GLY A 281 -10.47 -11.00 -8.15
CA GLY A 281 -11.44 -10.12 -8.78
C GLY A 281 -11.22 -8.65 -8.41
N ALA A 282 -10.80 -8.34 -7.18
CA ALA A 282 -10.40 -6.99 -6.78
C ALA A 282 -9.17 -6.47 -7.55
N LEU A 283 -8.18 -7.32 -7.81
CA LEU A 283 -7.06 -6.99 -8.70
C LEU A 283 -7.53 -6.80 -10.15
N GLY A 284 -8.56 -7.54 -10.59
CA GLY A 284 -9.17 -7.38 -11.91
C GLY A 284 -9.85 -6.03 -12.07
N THR A 285 -10.69 -5.62 -11.13
CA THR A 285 -11.33 -4.29 -11.16
C THR A 285 -10.32 -3.16 -11.00
N ASN A 286 -9.26 -3.35 -10.21
CA ASN A 286 -8.13 -2.42 -10.17
C ASN A 286 -7.41 -2.28 -11.53
N THR A 287 -7.22 -3.41 -12.22
CA THR A 287 -6.63 -3.45 -13.57
C THR A 287 -7.49 -2.67 -14.56
N ILE A 288 -8.82 -2.84 -14.51
CA ILE A 288 -9.77 -2.05 -15.30
C ILE A 288 -9.60 -0.56 -14.99
N GLY A 289 -9.55 -0.18 -13.71
CA GLY A 289 -9.34 1.22 -13.30
C GLY A 289 -8.05 1.81 -13.86
N LYS A 290 -6.94 1.06 -13.85
CA LYS A 290 -5.66 1.48 -14.43
C LYS A 290 -5.74 1.67 -15.95
N ILE A 291 -6.41 0.78 -16.66
CA ILE A 291 -6.63 0.88 -18.12
C ILE A 291 -7.48 2.11 -18.45
N VAL A 292 -8.56 2.35 -17.69
CA VAL A 292 -9.40 3.55 -17.84
C VAL A 292 -8.58 4.81 -17.61
N MET A 293 -7.81 4.89 -16.52
CA MET A 293 -6.95 6.03 -16.24
C MET A 293 -5.92 6.28 -17.33
N ALA A 294 -5.27 5.21 -17.85
CA ALA A 294 -4.35 5.31 -18.96
C ALA A 294 -5.02 5.85 -20.23
N GLY A 295 -6.23 5.39 -20.54
CA GLY A 295 -7.00 5.85 -21.70
C GLY A 295 -7.45 7.30 -21.60
N VAL A 296 -7.96 7.71 -20.43
CA VAL A 296 -8.45 9.07 -20.18
C VAL A 296 -7.31 10.10 -20.20
N THR A 297 -6.15 9.76 -19.63
CA THR A 297 -5.05 10.73 -19.46
C THR A 297 -4.02 10.69 -20.59
N GLY A 298 -3.67 9.51 -21.10
CA GLY A 298 -2.62 9.32 -22.11
C GLY A 298 -3.10 8.99 -23.52
N GLY A 299 -4.41 8.82 -23.71
CA GLY A 299 -5.00 8.53 -25.02
C GLY A 299 -4.69 7.13 -25.57
N ARG A 300 -5.07 6.91 -26.84
CA ARG A 300 -5.02 5.58 -27.49
C ARG A 300 -3.63 4.96 -27.53
N GLY A 301 -2.61 5.74 -27.84
CA GLY A 301 -1.24 5.22 -27.95
C GLY A 301 -0.68 4.75 -26.61
N PHE A 302 -0.99 5.44 -25.52
CA PHE A 302 -0.50 5.09 -24.19
C PHE A 302 -1.21 3.87 -23.63
N VAL A 303 -2.55 3.83 -23.73
CA VAL A 303 -3.33 2.68 -23.24
C VAL A 303 -3.02 1.40 -24.01
N LEU A 304 -2.78 1.45 -25.33
CA LEU A 304 -2.40 0.28 -26.12
C LEU A 304 -1.03 -0.29 -25.75
N ARG A 305 -0.13 0.52 -25.16
CA ARG A 305 1.16 0.07 -24.63
C ARG A 305 1.04 -0.58 -23.25
N LEU A 306 0.06 -0.17 -22.44
CA LEU A 306 -0.11 -0.65 -21.06
C LEU A 306 -1.11 -1.81 -20.95
N ALA A 307 -2.25 -1.72 -21.64
CA ALA A 307 -3.38 -2.63 -21.48
C ALA A 307 -3.00 -4.11 -21.70
N PRO A 308 -2.21 -4.49 -22.73
CA PRO A 308 -1.82 -5.89 -22.90
C PRO A 308 -1.07 -6.45 -21.69
N SER A 309 -0.12 -5.70 -21.13
CA SER A 309 0.65 -6.13 -19.97
C SER A 309 -0.17 -6.10 -18.69
N LEU A 310 -1.04 -5.12 -18.50
CA LEU A 310 -1.96 -5.05 -17.35
C LEU A 310 -2.95 -6.24 -17.36
N ILE A 311 -3.52 -6.56 -18.52
CA ILE A 311 -4.38 -7.73 -18.70
C ILE A 311 -3.58 -9.02 -18.46
N LEU A 312 -2.35 -9.09 -18.99
CA LEU A 312 -1.48 -10.26 -18.80
C LEU A 312 -1.11 -10.45 -17.33
N MET A 313 -0.86 -9.39 -16.57
CA MET A 313 -0.63 -9.49 -15.12
C MET A 313 -1.81 -10.15 -14.43
N TRP A 314 -3.04 -9.70 -14.69
CA TRP A 314 -4.24 -10.28 -14.10
C TRP A 314 -4.47 -11.73 -14.55
N ALA A 315 -4.30 -12.01 -15.86
CA ALA A 315 -4.48 -13.35 -16.41
C ALA A 315 -3.45 -14.34 -15.84
N VAL A 316 -2.19 -13.94 -15.72
CA VAL A 316 -1.15 -14.77 -15.12
C VAL A 316 -1.41 -14.98 -13.64
N ALA A 317 -1.86 -13.97 -12.91
CA ALA A 317 -2.30 -14.14 -11.51
C ALA A 317 -3.43 -15.18 -11.41
N ALA A 318 -4.44 -15.10 -12.27
CA ALA A 318 -5.56 -16.04 -12.29
C ALA A 318 -5.10 -17.48 -12.58
N VAL A 319 -4.26 -17.67 -13.61
CA VAL A 319 -3.74 -18.98 -14.01
C VAL A 319 -2.84 -19.56 -12.92
N THR A 320 -1.93 -18.78 -12.36
CA THR A 320 -1.01 -19.27 -11.33
C THR A 320 -1.74 -19.56 -10.01
N LEU A 321 -2.78 -18.78 -9.68
CA LEU A 321 -3.61 -19.04 -8.51
C LEU A 321 -4.36 -20.36 -8.68
N THR A 322 -5.00 -20.60 -9.83
CA THR A 322 -5.72 -21.86 -10.07
C THR A 322 -4.76 -23.06 -10.09
N LEU A 323 -3.60 -22.94 -10.73
CA LEU A 323 -2.58 -24.00 -10.73
C LEU A 323 -2.05 -24.30 -9.32
N SER A 324 -1.73 -23.27 -8.54
CA SER A 324 -1.25 -23.45 -7.16
C SER A 324 -2.29 -24.09 -6.24
N SER A 325 -3.58 -23.77 -6.45
CA SER A 325 -4.68 -24.40 -5.72
C SER A 325 -4.90 -25.88 -6.09
N SER A 326 -4.61 -26.25 -7.35
CA SER A 326 -4.72 -27.64 -7.83
C SER A 326 -3.56 -28.52 -7.39
N MET A 327 -2.39 -27.94 -7.11
CA MET A 327 -1.16 -28.66 -6.78
C MET A 327 -1.02 -29.00 -5.29
N GLY A 328 -2.02 -28.72 -4.45
CA GLY A 328 -2.02 -29.12 -3.05
C GLY A 328 -0.72 -28.73 -2.34
N THR A 329 -0.39 -27.44 -2.35
CA THR A 329 0.70 -26.97 -1.49
C THR A 329 0.27 -27.15 -0.03
N PRO A 330 1.12 -27.79 0.81
CA PRO A 330 0.76 -28.23 2.16
C PRO A 330 0.40 -27.08 3.11
#